data_AF-A0A7J8NDQ4-F1
#
_entry.id   AF-A0A7J8NDQ4-F1
#
_cell.length_a   1.000
_cell.length_b   1.000
_cell.length_c   1.000
_cell.angle_alpha   90.00
_cell.angle_beta   90.00
_cell.angle_gamma   90.00
#
_symmetry.space_group_name_H-M   'P 1'
#
loop_
_entity.id
_entity.type
_entity.pdbx_description
1 polymer ?
#
loop_
_entity_poly.entity_id
_entity_poly.type
_entity_poly.pdbx_seq_one_letter_code
_entity_poly.pdbx_strand_id
1 'polypeptide(L)' 'SFAVYGYSTDQDDPLKTTDQTRRLGLIVCRGTAVMLVSPTDGTDEIANPFIQPDGA' A
#
# COMPACT_ATOMS: atom_id res chain seq x y z
N SER A 1 -19.63 -7.58 -2.61
CA SER A 1 -19.35 -6.52 -3.59
C SER A 1 -17.85 -6.34 -3.63
N PHE A 2 -17.18 -6.69 -4.72
CA PHE A 2 -15.72 -6.54 -4.85
C PHE A 2 -15.38 -5.07 -5.03
N ALA A 3 -14.63 -4.48 -4.10
CA ALA A 3 -14.29 -3.07 -4.12
C ALA A 3 -12.78 -2.92 -4.26
N VAL A 4 -12.36 -2.26 -5.34
CA VAL A 4 -10.95 -1.91 -5.57
C VAL A 4 -10.68 -0.53 -4.96
N TYR A 5 -9.60 -0.44 -4.21
CA TYR A 5 -9.11 0.79 -3.59
C TYR A 5 -7.71 1.10 -4.09
N GLY A 6 -7.40 2.40 -4.21
CA GLY A 6 -6.05 2.89 -4.46
C GLY A 6 -5.62 3.88 -3.40
N TYR A 7 -4.33 3.90 -3.07
CA TYR A 7 -3.74 4.85 -2.14
C TYR A 7 -3.34 6.15 -2.85
N SER A 8 -3.37 7.25 -2.10
CA SER A 8 -2.99 8.58 -2.60
C SER A 8 -1.53 8.86 -2.27
N THR A 9 -0.80 9.44 -3.22
CA THR A 9 0.56 9.92 -2.98
C THR A 9 0.53 11.25 -2.24
N ASP A 10 1.58 11.52 -1.46
CA ASP A 10 1.77 12.80 -0.77
C ASP A 10 1.92 13.94 -1.80
N GLN A 11 1.53 15.17 -1.42
CA GLN A 11 1.61 16.34 -2.31
C GLN A 11 3.04 16.90 -2.37
N ASP A 12 3.80 16.75 -1.29
CA ASP A 12 5.16 17.26 -1.18
C ASP A 12 6.20 16.23 -1.67
N ASP A 13 5.89 14.92 -1.56
CA ASP A 13 6.74 13.83 -2.04
C ASP A 13 5.95 12.73 -2.78
N PRO A 14 6.04 12.67 -4.13
CA PRO A 14 5.30 11.69 -4.94
C PRO A 14 5.77 10.24 -4.74
N LEU A 15 6.92 10.00 -4.10
CA LEU A 15 7.38 8.65 -3.76
C LEU A 15 6.79 8.16 -2.43
N LYS A 16 6.23 9.07 -1.63
CA LYS A 16 5.58 8.74 -0.37
C LYS A 16 4.10 8.48 -0.59
N THR A 17 3.64 7.31 -0.14
CA THR A 17 2.21 6.97 -0.13
C THR A 17 1.60 7.37 1.21
N THR A 18 0.37 7.89 1.17
CA THR A 18 -0.42 8.23 2.37
C THR A 18 -1.45 7.13 2.65
N ASP A 19 -1.97 7.05 3.88
CA ASP A 19 -3.04 6.11 4.26
C ASP A 19 -4.42 6.47 3.68
N GLN A 20 -4.50 7.53 2.88
CA GLN A 20 -5.74 7.95 2.24
C GLN A 20 -6.07 7.03 1.06
N THR A 21 -7.13 6.24 1.22
CA THR A 21 -7.65 5.36 0.18
C THR A 21 -8.85 5.96 -0.53
N ARG A 22 -9.00 5.67 -1.83
CA ARG A 22 -10.19 6.03 -2.61
C ARG A 22 -10.76 4.83 -3.36
N ARG A 23 -12.08 4.78 -3.48
CA ARG A 23 -12.77 3.72 -4.22
C ARG A 23 -12.62 3.94 -5.72
N LEU A 24 -12.19 2.90 -6.43
CA LEU A 24 -11.96 2.94 -7.89
C LEU A 24 -13.04 2.21 -8.69
N GLY A 25 -13.82 1.33 -8.06
CA GLY A 25 -14.84 0.53 -8.75
C GLY A 25 -14.22 -0.67 -9.48
N LEU A 26 -14.64 -0.92 -10.72
CA LEU A 26 -14.06 -1.95 -11.58
C LEU A 26 -12.93 -1.34 -12.40
N ILE A 27 -11.74 -1.95 -12.36
CA ILE A 27 -10.57 -1.49 -13.09
C ILE A 27 -9.95 -2.61 -13.92
N VAL A 28 -9.12 -2.24 -14.87
CA VAL A 28 -8.20 -3.15 -15.56
C VAL A 28 -6.77 -2.71 -15.24
N CYS A 29 -5.97 -3.62 -14.70
CA CYS A 29 -4.56 -3.34 -14.39
C CYS A 29 -3.71 -3.44 -15.66
N ARG A 30 -2.76 -2.51 -15.84
CA ARG A 30 -1.76 -2.62 -16.90
C ARG A 30 -0.68 -3.61 -16.47
N GLY A 31 -0.61 -4.77 -17.14
CA GLY A 31 0.31 -5.85 -16.74
C GLY A 31 1.77 -5.44 -16.60
N THR A 32 2.28 -4.56 -17.46
CA THR A 32 3.66 -4.06 -17.39
C THR A 32 3.96 -3.16 -16.18
N ALA A 33 2.92 -2.71 -15.46
CA ALA A 33 3.05 -1.87 -14.27
C ALA A 33 2.80 -2.64 -12.97
N VAL A 34 2.38 -3.91 -13.04
CA VAL A 34 2.14 -4.75 -11.87
C VAL A 34 3.43 -5.47 -11.50
N MET A 35 3.95 -5.20 -10.29
CA MET A 35 5.18 -5.82 -9.79
C MET A 35 4.90 -6.95 -8.80
N LEU A 36 3.85 -6.82 -7.98
CA LEU A 36 3.49 -7.77 -6.93
C LEU A 36 1.97 -7.94 -6.85
N VAL A 37 1.53 -9.17 -6.57
CA VAL A 37 0.16 -9.49 -6.19
C VAL A 37 0.21 -10.38 -4.96
N SER A 38 -0.48 -9.96 -3.89
CA SER A 38 -0.62 -10.73 -2.65
C SER A 38 -2.08 -10.73 -2.20
N PRO A 39 -2.52 -11.80 -1.51
CA PRO A 39 -3.83 -11.78 -0.86
C PRO A 39 -3.85 -10.72 0.24
N THR A 40 -5.00 -10.08 0.43
CA THR A 40 -5.21 -9.13 1.53
C THR A 40 -5.49 -9.85 2.86
N ASP A 41 -6.12 -11.03 2.79
CA ASP A 41 -6.42 -11.81 3.97
C ASP A 41 -5.16 -12.52 4.49
N GLY A 42 -4.86 -12.35 5.77
CA GLY A 42 -3.66 -12.88 6.43
C GLY A 42 -2.39 -12.02 6.27
N THR A 43 -2.49 -10.80 5.73
CA THR A 43 -1.37 -9.83 5.71
C THR A 43 -1.66 -8.65 6.62
N ASP A 44 -0.80 -8.44 7.62
CA ASP A 44 -0.86 -7.29 8.52
C ASP A 44 0.43 -6.48 8.43
N GLU A 45 0.31 -5.15 8.54
CA GLU A 45 1.46 -4.28 8.67
C GLU A 45 2.08 -4.45 10.06
N ILE A 46 3.39 -4.66 10.11
CA ILE A 46 4.14 -4.83 11.36
C ILE A 46 5.21 -3.76 11.49
N ALA A 47 5.52 -3.38 12.72
CA ALA A 47 6.67 -2.54 13.01
C ALA A 47 7.96 -3.25 12.56
N ASN A 48 8.95 -2.47 12.10
CA ASN A 48 10.24 -3.02 11.69
C ASN A 48 10.89 -3.76 12.88
N PRO A 49 11.14 -5.09 12.77
CA PRO A 49 11.64 -5.90 13.87
C PRO A 49 13.11 -5.63 14.22
N PHE A 50 13.81 -4.83 13.41
CA PHE A 50 15.22 -4.49 13.59
C PHE A 50 15.42 -3.08 14.19
N ILE A 51 14.35 -2.36 14.53
CA ILE A 51 14.47 -1.13 15.30
C ILE A 51 14.98 -1.53 16.69
N GLN A 52 16.25 -1.27 16.96
CA GLN A 52 16.78 -1.38 18.31
C GLN A 52 16.12 -0.28 19.15
N PRO A 53 15.65 -0.59 20.38
CA PRO A 53 15.22 0.46 21.29
C PRO A 53 16.40 1.40 21.53
N ASP A 54 16.18 2.71 21.43
CA ASP A 54 17.21 3.74 21.61
C ASP A 54 17.96 3.50 22.93
N GLY A 55 19.21 3.04 22.85
CA GLY A 55 20.11 2.87 24.00
C GLY A 55 20.78 1.51 24.15
N ALA A 56 21.37 0.96 23.08
CA ALA A 56 22.44 -0.04 23.19
C ALA A 56 23.81 0.64 23.09
#